data_AF-A0A6M1T6B3-F1
#
_entry.id   AF-A0A6M1T6B3-F1
#
_cell.length_a   1.000
_cell.length_b   1.000
_cell.length_c   1.000
_cell.angle_alpha   90.00
_cell.angle_beta   90.00
_cell.angle_gamma   90.00
#
_symmetry.space_group_name_H-M   'P 1'
#
loop_
_entity.id
_entity.type
_entity.pdbx_description
1 polymer ?
#
loop_
_entity_poly.entity_id
_entity_poly.type
_entity_poly.pdbx_seq_one_letter_code
_entity_poly.pdbx_strand_id
1 'polypeptide(L)'
;MDISNFSPIYNHENGFKKLDKDLKYIAVTFLSVLLLVDSTTIMSTDYIDHLEMGLTPPDESQYSIMPRIQQFINEYLKTYDNELVDFIKKISFMNIH
;
A
#
# COMPACT_ATOMS: atom_id res chain seq x y z
N MET A 1 36.92 20.23 23.02
CA MET A 1 36.02 19.21 23.58
C MET A 1 35.33 18.59 22.39
N ASP A 2 35.64 17.34 22.09
CA ASP A 2 35.16 16.64 20.91
C ASP A 2 33.70 16.22 21.13
N ILE A 3 32.79 16.83 20.38
CA ILE A 3 31.34 16.66 20.48
C ILE A 3 30.84 15.41 19.73
N SER A 4 31.74 14.60 19.16
CA SER A 4 31.41 13.37 18.45
C SER A 4 30.88 12.22 19.33
N ASN A 5 30.87 12.38 20.66
CA ASN A 5 30.43 11.36 21.62
C ASN A 5 29.01 11.56 22.22
N PHE A 6 28.20 12.49 21.70
CA PHE A 6 26.75 12.57 21.96
C PHE A 6 26.02 12.05 20.71
N SER A 7 25.32 10.92 20.62
CA SER A 7 24.79 9.95 21.58
C SER A 7 24.42 8.66 20.80
N PRO A 8 24.44 7.45 21.40
CA PRO A 8 23.98 6.22 20.75
C PRO A 8 22.49 6.25 20.33
N ILE A 9 21.73 7.19 20.90
CA ILE A 9 20.30 7.42 20.65
C ILE A 9 20.07 7.94 19.22
N TYR A 10 20.96 8.80 18.71
CA TYR A 10 20.89 9.30 17.32
C TYR A 10 21.12 8.19 16.29
N ASN A 11 21.99 7.22 16.58
CA ASN A 11 22.28 6.11 15.67
C ASN A 11 21.12 5.09 15.65
N HIS A 12 20.45 4.89 16.79
CA HIS A 12 19.27 4.03 16.88
C HIS A 12 18.03 4.62 16.19
N GLU A 13 17.73 5.91 16.39
CA GLU A 13 16.61 6.57 15.69
C GLU A 13 16.79 6.54 14.17
N ASN A 14 18.02 6.77 13.69
CA ASN A 14 18.34 6.68 12.26
C ASN A 14 18.22 5.24 11.74
N GLY A 15 18.60 4.25 12.55
CA GLY A 15 18.40 2.84 12.25
C GLY A 15 16.92 2.47 12.14
N PHE A 16 16.09 2.91 13.09
CA PHE A 16 14.64 2.68 13.07
C PHE A 16 13.96 3.37 11.89
N LYS A 17 14.32 4.63 11.60
CA LYS A 17 13.79 5.36 10.42
C LYS A 17 14.16 4.68 9.12
N LYS A 18 15.40 4.18 9.01
CA LYS A 18 15.84 3.43 7.83
C LYS A 18 15.10 2.10 7.69
N LEU A 19 14.97 1.34 8.79
CA LEU A 19 14.24 0.07 8.81
C LEU A 19 12.77 0.27 8.42
N ASP A 20 12.11 1.28 8.98
CA ASP A 20 10.71 1.62 8.64
C ASP A 20 10.58 1.98 7.15
N LYS A 21 11.51 2.77 6.61
CA LYS A 21 11.56 3.10 5.18
C LYS A 21 11.74 1.85 4.31
N ASP A 22 12.66 0.97 4.68
CA ASP A 22 12.97 -0.25 3.93
C ASP A 22 11.78 -1.24 3.97
N LEU A 23 11.14 -1.40 5.13
CA LEU A 23 9.93 -2.22 5.29
C LEU A 23 8.77 -1.69 4.44
N LYS A 24 8.54 -0.38 4.44
CA LYS A 24 7.53 0.26 3.59
C LYS A 24 7.82 0.02 2.11
N TYR A 25 9.07 0.15 1.69
CA TYR A 25 9.46 -0.11 0.30
C TYR A 25 9.21 -1.56 -0.12
N ILE A 26 9.59 -2.53 0.73
CA ILE A 26 9.34 -3.95 0.49
C ILE A 26 7.83 -4.23 0.40
N ALA A 27 7.05 -3.69 1.34
CA ALA A 27 5.59 -3.88 1.36
C ALA A 27 4.92 -3.30 0.11
N VAL A 28 5.29 -2.09 -0.31
CA VAL A 28 4.78 -1.44 -1.53
C VAL A 28 5.15 -2.26 -2.76
N THR A 29 6.40 -2.70 -2.86
CA THR A 29 6.88 -3.50 -4.00
C THR A 29 6.13 -4.83 -4.07
N PHE A 30 5.97 -5.52 -2.94
CA PHE A 30 5.26 -6.78 -2.86
C PHE A 30 3.78 -6.63 -3.22
N LEU A 31 3.10 -5.60 -2.69
CA LEU A 31 1.72 -5.29 -3.05
C LEU A 31 1.59 -4.99 -4.54
N SER A 32 2.51 -4.23 -5.12
CA SER A 32 2.48 -3.91 -6.55
C SER A 32 2.60 -5.16 -7.42
N VAL A 33 3.49 -6.08 -7.06
CA VAL A 33 3.64 -7.37 -7.73
C VAL A 33 2.40 -8.25 -7.54
N LEU A 34 1.85 -8.28 -6.32
CA LEU A 34 0.63 -9.04 -6.02
C LEU A 34 -0.55 -8.57 -6.88
N LEU A 35 -0.74 -7.26 -6.99
CA LEU A 35 -1.78 -6.66 -7.83
C LEU A 35 -1.60 -6.92 -9.32
N LEU A 36 -0.35 -7.01 -9.77
CA LEU A 36 0.01 -7.37 -11.13
C LEU A 36 -0.36 -8.81 -11.47
N VAL A 37 -0.21 -9.72 -10.50
CA VAL A 37 -0.54 -11.14 -10.67
C VAL A 37 -2.03 -11.36 -10.56
N ASP A 38 -2.66 -10.79 -9.52
CA ASP A 38 -4.07 -10.93 -9.25
C ASP A 38 -4.62 -9.74 -8.47
N SER A 39 -5.36 -8.86 -9.15
CA SER A 39 -6.01 -7.71 -8.54
C SER A 39 -7.17 -8.10 -7.62
N THR A 40 -7.72 -9.31 -7.72
CA THR A 40 -8.85 -9.77 -6.88
C THR A 40 -8.43 -10.02 -5.44
N THR A 41 -7.14 -10.30 -5.21
CA THR A 41 -6.57 -10.59 -3.87
C THR A 41 -6.75 -9.45 -2.84
N ILE A 42 -7.04 -8.23 -3.31
CA ILE A 42 -7.27 -7.06 -2.46
C ILE A 42 -8.71 -6.54 -2.53
N MET A 43 -9.57 -7.19 -3.32
CA MET A 43 -10.97 -6.82 -3.40
C MET A 43 -11.74 -7.48 -2.26
N SER A 44 -12.83 -6.84 -1.86
CA SER A 44 -13.80 -7.45 -0.94
C SER A 44 -14.25 -8.80 -1.50
N THR A 45 -14.29 -9.83 -0.64
CA THR A 45 -14.89 -11.12 -1.00
C THR A 45 -16.33 -10.94 -1.45
N ASP A 46 -17.07 -10.03 -0.82
CA ASP A 46 -18.44 -9.71 -1.22
C ASP A 46 -18.51 -9.23 -2.67
N TYR A 47 -17.51 -8.45 -3.12
CA TYR A 47 -17.43 -7.99 -4.51
C TYR A 47 -17.16 -9.15 -5.48
N ILE A 48 -16.22 -10.03 -5.13
CA ILE A 48 -15.90 -11.22 -5.92
C ILE A 48 -17.11 -12.15 -6.00
N ASP A 49 -17.81 -12.38 -4.89
CA ASP A 49 -19.02 -13.20 -4.84
C ASP A 49 -20.13 -12.66 -5.76
N HIS A 50 -20.31 -11.33 -5.82
CA HIS A 50 -21.26 -10.73 -6.76
C HIS A 50 -20.85 -11.00 -8.22
N LEU A 51 -19.57 -10.85 -8.55
CA LEU A 51 -19.07 -11.13 -9.90
C LEU A 51 -19.23 -12.62 -10.28
N GLU A 52 -18.93 -13.55 -9.37
CA GLU A 52 -19.06 -14.99 -9.58
C GLU A 52 -20.52 -15.42 -9.79
N MET A 53 -21.45 -14.75 -9.11
CA MET A 53 -22.90 -14.98 -9.27
C MET A 53 -23.49 -14.28 -10.49
N GLY A 54 -22.70 -13.54 -11.27
CA GLY A 54 -23.19 -12.74 -12.41
C GLY A 54 -24.07 -11.57 -12.00
N LEU A 55 -23.97 -11.14 -10.74
CA LEU A 55 -24.67 -9.98 -10.19
C LEU A 55 -23.83 -8.72 -10.40
N THR A 56 -24.49 -7.57 -10.45
CA THR A 56 -23.79 -6.28 -10.44
C THR A 56 -23.39 -5.95 -9.00
N PRO A 57 -22.09 -5.81 -8.69
CA PRO A 57 -21.66 -5.43 -7.35
C PRO A 57 -22.13 -4.01 -7.00
N PRO A 58 -22.43 -3.71 -5.73
CA PRO A 58 -22.69 -2.34 -5.29
C PRO A 58 -21.49 -1.41 -5.56
N ASP A 59 -21.74 -0.12 -5.82
CA ASP A 59 -20.68 0.87 -6.04
C ASP A 59 -19.67 0.89 -4.86
N GLU A 60 -18.37 0.95 -5.17
CA GLU A 60 -17.24 0.95 -4.22
C GLU A 60 -17.14 -0.31 -3.32
N SER A 61 -17.99 -1.32 -3.52
CA SER A 61 -17.99 -2.52 -2.67
C SER A 61 -16.71 -3.35 -2.77
N GLN A 62 -15.92 -3.17 -3.84
CA GLN A 62 -14.59 -3.79 -3.95
C GLN A 62 -13.62 -3.37 -2.83
N TYR A 63 -13.90 -2.29 -2.07
CA TYR A 63 -13.03 -1.79 -0.99
C TYR A 63 -13.63 -1.87 0.41
N SER A 64 -14.86 -2.34 0.55
CA SER A 64 -15.62 -2.32 1.82
C SER A 64 -14.91 -3.01 2.98
N ILE A 65 -14.01 -3.96 2.71
CA ILE A 65 -13.30 -4.75 3.73
C ILE A 65 -11.86 -4.26 3.98
N MET A 66 -11.29 -3.50 3.05
CA MET A 66 -9.88 -3.05 3.12
C MET A 66 -9.66 -1.52 3.05
N PRO A 67 -10.41 -0.68 3.79
CA PRO A 67 -10.12 0.77 3.88
C PRO A 67 -8.67 1.09 4.29
N ARG A 68 -8.05 0.22 5.11
CA ARG A 68 -6.66 0.41 5.55
C ARG A 68 -5.62 0.27 4.44
N ILE A 69 -5.87 -0.55 3.42
CA ILE A 69 -4.92 -0.71 2.32
C ILE A 69 -5.03 0.47 1.35
N GLN A 70 -6.23 1.00 1.11
CA GLN A 70 -6.39 2.29 0.41
C GLN A 70 -5.68 3.42 1.17
N GLN A 71 -5.83 3.50 2.49
CA GLN A 71 -5.12 4.49 3.30
C GLN A 71 -3.60 4.31 3.20
N PHE A 72 -3.11 3.08 3.31
CA PHE A 72 -1.69 2.77 3.16
C PHE A 72 -1.14 3.18 1.78
N ILE A 73 -1.89 2.92 0.72
CA ILE A 73 -1.50 3.30 -0.64
C ILE A 73 -1.51 4.83 -0.80
N ASN A 74 -2.55 5.51 -0.30
CA ASN A 74 -2.62 6.97 -0.35
C ASN A 74 -1.49 7.64 0.45
N GLU A 75 -1.15 7.13 1.63
CA GLU A 75 -0.15 7.74 2.51
C GLU A 75 1.30 7.47 2.06
N TYR A 76 1.60 6.23 1.64
CA TYR A 76 2.98 5.79 1.42
C TYR A 76 3.38 5.66 -0.03
N LEU A 77 2.44 5.35 -0.92
CA LEU A 77 2.75 5.07 -2.32
C LEU A 77 2.90 6.38 -3.12
N LYS A 78 2.07 7.39 -2.81
CA LYS A 78 2.20 8.75 -3.34
C LYS A 78 3.53 9.43 -3.02
N THR A 79 4.13 9.11 -1.87
CA THR A 79 5.41 9.68 -1.46
C THR A 79 6.59 9.00 -2.15
N TYR A 80 6.38 7.83 -2.76
CA TYR A 80 7.42 7.03 -3.39
C TYR A 80 7.47 7.18 -4.91
N ASP A 81 6.36 6.99 -5.59
CA ASP A 81 6.31 7.03 -7.05
C ASP A 81 4.86 7.23 -7.57
N ASN A 82 4.62 8.35 -8.24
CA ASN A 82 3.32 8.66 -8.81
C ASN A 82 2.96 7.77 -10.00
N GLU A 83 3.95 7.28 -10.77
CA GLU A 83 3.68 6.35 -11.88
C GLU A 83 3.19 5.00 -11.34
N LEU A 84 3.73 4.56 -10.21
CA LEU A 84 3.29 3.34 -9.55
C LEU A 84 1.86 3.47 -9.00
N VAL A 85 1.52 4.65 -8.48
CA VAL A 85 0.14 4.96 -8.05
C VAL A 85 -0.84 4.88 -9.22
N ASP A 86 -0.51 5.50 -10.36
CA ASP A 86 -1.38 5.48 -11.53
C ASP A 86 -1.48 4.09 -12.15
N PHE A 87 -0.40 3.32 -12.11
CA PHE A 87 -0.39 1.91 -12.49
C PHE A 87 -1.33 1.09 -11.61
N ILE A 88 -1.26 1.25 -10.27
CA ILE A 88 -2.13 0.56 -9.32
C ILE A 88 -3.60 0.95 -9.54
N LYS A 89 -3.92 2.24 -9.70
CA LYS A 89 -5.30 2.70 -10.02
C LYS A 89 -5.87 1.98 -11.24
N LYS A 90 -5.05 1.79 -12.27
CA LYS A 90 -5.46 1.19 -13.53
C LYS A 90 -5.77 -0.30 -13.41
N ILE A 91 -5.01 -1.02 -12.60
CA ILE A 91 -5.16 -2.48 -12.46
C ILE A 91 -6.12 -2.89 -11.35
N SER A 92 -6.25 -2.07 -10.30
CA SER A 92 -7.05 -2.43 -9.12
C SER A 92 -8.39 -1.72 -9.07
N PHE A 93 -8.68 -0.80 -9.99
CA PHE A 93 -9.83 0.11 -9.96
C PHE A 93 -9.92 0.98 -8.70
N MET A 94 -8.82 1.17 -7.95
CA MET A 94 -8.86 1.87 -6.64
C MET A 94 -9.06 3.36 -6.81
N ASN A 95 -9.91 3.93 -5.96
CA ASN A 95 -10.08 5.37 -5.83
C ASN A 95 -8.95 5.95 -4.95
N ILE A 96 -7.78 6.13 -5.54
CA ILE A 96 -6.57 6.65 -4.88
C ILE A 96 -6.55 8.18 -5.14
N HIS A 97 -6.90 8.99 -4.14
CA HIS A 97 -6.97 10.46 -4.26
C HIS A 97 -5.64 11.10 -4.04
#